data_AF-A0A9W7F5P6-F1
#
_entry.id   AF-A0A9W7F5P6-F1
#
_cell.length_a   1.000
_cell.length_b   1.000
_cell.length_c   1.000
_cell.angle_alpha   90.00
_cell.angle_beta   90.00
_cell.angle_gamma   90.00
#
_symmetry.space_group_name_H-M   'P 1'
#
loop_
_entity.id
_entity.type
_entity.pdbx_description
1 polymer ?
#
loop_
_entity_poly.entity_id
_entity_poly.type
_entity_poly.pdbx_seq_one_letter_code
_entity_poly.pdbx_strand_id
1 'polypeptide(L)'
;MMMVENTSFQHALAQSVATTAFITEGGSETCPDTVLPTVLLSFTLTTLLTSLAFFLLGYFNLGKIVYFFPKHVILGCISGIGVFVVQTGLEVSKGTDKIEWTLAGLERFFATGNQFLFVLPVLLVIALRALLRISKKLSTPMPLLPPLFFLSVTPLFYLTLYLLSIDLSTARASGFFFPETTPTSPPPGSPSPYFNDGGVPPTSFSSLFFPSYSLLQTPTNPFSLIDLNALFRTMPTQVGCVLFSLMHVPINIPSMSMSVGVDVDMSTEDQGFDRLERFSISLIVITMTLGGMTAGLFVGMIMASVTFVVNAGTHLHPIRGSMRASTLRSSKWRTPRAWKTLISSSKLRRTLCVQLQGHLYFANINLFADEIKALLLETPNWFNYIILDFTLVLGVDSSAAFALIKLVDQMKPRKLRWISFVTGKEDGFPCTVNLSEQLQRKAGVGIKQNLDQALSELEDLILEEKESGLANEIIMTSPEIARKLLKEGESSTLKHILTVHCPTAALSTIDALSKYFERRDCPPHTILWKQDSAPEFLAVILSGSLLSTLEEEAGTKEDVAPGDIIGEFSLTLAGGEREDVTR
;
A
#
# COMPACT_ATOMS: atom_id res chain seq x y z
N MET A 1 17.15 18.89 -0.05
CA MET A 1 16.19 18.57 1.03
C MET A 1 16.86 17.85 2.21
N MET A 2 17.81 16.92 1.98
CA MET A 2 18.57 16.17 3.02
C MET A 2 19.33 16.99 4.08
N MET A 3 19.45 18.32 3.91
CA MET A 3 20.32 19.13 4.75
C MET A 3 19.68 19.41 6.12
N VAL A 4 18.37 19.68 6.16
CA VAL A 4 17.69 20.10 7.40
C VAL A 4 17.56 18.94 8.39
N GLU A 5 17.28 17.73 7.92
CA GLU A 5 17.16 16.58 8.83
C GLU A 5 18.49 16.19 9.45
N ASN A 6 19.57 16.15 8.65
CA ASN A 6 20.90 15.79 9.14
C ASN A 6 21.54 16.86 10.04
N THR A 7 21.04 18.10 10.03
CA THR A 7 21.59 19.19 10.85
C THR A 7 21.50 18.85 12.35
N SER A 8 20.41 18.20 12.75
CA SER A 8 20.19 17.76 14.13
C SER A 8 21.16 16.65 14.57
N PHE A 9 21.43 15.68 13.69
CA PHE A 9 22.47 14.66 13.92
C PHE A 9 23.87 15.28 13.98
N GLN A 10 24.17 16.24 13.11
CA GLN A 10 25.45 16.96 13.13
C GLN A 10 25.65 17.75 14.42
N HIS A 11 24.61 18.42 14.90
CA HIS A 11 24.64 19.12 16.19
C HIS A 11 24.87 18.15 17.35
N ALA A 12 24.17 17.00 17.36
CA ALA A 12 24.37 15.97 18.38
C ALA A 12 25.79 15.36 18.37
N LEU A 13 26.36 15.14 17.17
CA LEU A 13 27.74 14.68 17.00
C LEU A 13 28.73 15.71 17.56
N ALA A 14 28.61 16.98 17.17
CA ALA A 14 29.48 18.05 17.63
C ALA A 14 29.44 18.20 19.16
N GLN A 15 28.24 18.17 19.73
CA GLN A 15 28.06 18.28 21.17
C GLN A 15 28.64 17.06 21.92
N SER A 16 28.50 15.85 21.38
CA SER A 16 29.06 14.64 21.98
C SER A 16 30.60 14.66 21.98
N VAL A 17 31.21 15.14 20.89
CA VAL A 17 32.67 15.31 20.82
C VAL A 17 33.13 16.37 21.82
N ALA A 18 32.49 17.54 21.83
CA ALA A 18 32.83 18.61 22.76
C ALA A 18 32.73 18.14 24.22
N THR A 19 31.61 17.50 24.60
CA THR A 19 31.40 17.00 25.97
C THR A 19 32.46 15.96 26.35
N THR A 20 32.84 15.07 25.44
CA THR A 20 33.87 14.06 25.72
C THR A 20 35.24 14.71 25.90
N ALA A 21 35.60 15.66 25.04
CA ALA A 21 36.86 16.37 25.13
C ALA A 21 36.98 17.15 26.46
N PHE A 22 35.90 17.82 26.88
CA PHE A 22 35.82 18.49 28.19
C PHE A 22 36.01 17.53 29.38
N ILE A 23 35.45 16.31 29.30
CA ILE A 23 35.60 15.28 30.35
C ILE A 23 37.05 14.75 30.39
N THR A 24 37.67 14.53 29.23
CA THR A 24 39.02 13.97 29.13
C THR A 24 40.09 14.94 29.65
N GLU A 25 39.92 16.25 29.44
CA GLU A 25 40.88 17.27 29.90
C GLU A 25 40.64 17.81 31.32
N GLY A 26 39.69 17.23 32.06
CA GLY A 26 39.49 17.56 33.48
C GLY A 26 38.89 18.95 33.74
N GLY A 27 38.15 19.51 32.79
CA GLY A 27 37.41 20.77 32.98
C GLY A 27 38.23 22.06 32.84
N SER A 28 39.31 22.06 32.05
CA SER A 28 39.95 23.30 31.61
C SER A 28 38.96 24.17 30.81
N GLU A 29 38.95 25.48 31.04
CA GLU A 29 38.08 26.45 30.35
C GLU A 29 38.48 26.67 28.87
N THR A 30 39.62 26.14 28.44
CA THR A 30 40.12 26.26 27.07
C THR A 30 39.56 25.16 26.19
N CYS A 31 38.92 25.52 25.08
CA CYS A 31 38.51 24.56 24.05
C CYS A 31 39.73 23.75 23.57
N PRO A 32 39.70 22.42 23.69
CA PRO A 32 40.80 21.58 23.20
C PRO A 32 40.95 21.72 21.68
N ASP A 33 42.18 21.88 21.19
CA ASP A 33 42.50 21.89 19.76
C ASP A 33 42.08 20.58 19.06
N THR A 34 41.76 19.54 19.83
CA THR A 34 41.30 18.22 19.38
C THR A 34 39.81 18.17 18.99
N VAL A 35 38.98 19.12 19.43
CA VAL A 35 37.52 19.08 19.20
C VAL A 35 37.18 19.25 17.72
N LEU A 36 37.66 20.34 17.11
CA LEU A 36 37.36 20.66 15.72
C LEU A 36 37.79 19.57 14.72
N PRO A 37 39.03 19.03 14.75
CA PRO A 37 39.44 17.94 13.86
C PRO A 37 38.63 16.66 14.09
N THR A 38 38.27 16.35 15.34
CA THR A 38 37.47 15.15 15.67
C THR A 38 36.02 15.28 15.18
N VAL A 39 35.41 16.47 15.26
CA VAL A 39 34.08 16.74 14.69
C VAL A 39 34.10 16.63 13.17
N LEU A 40 35.09 17.22 12.51
CA LEU A 40 35.23 17.14 11.05
C LEU A 40 35.43 15.69 10.58
N LEU A 41 36.27 14.91 11.27
CA LEU A 41 36.42 13.48 10.98
C LEU A 41 35.10 12.72 11.20
N SER A 42 34.37 13.02 12.28
CA SER A 42 33.08 12.37 12.55
C SER A 42 32.07 12.65 11.43
N PHE A 43 32.05 13.86 10.87
CA PHE A 43 31.19 14.21 9.75
C PHE A 43 31.60 13.47 8.47
N THR A 44 32.90 13.47 8.12
CA THR A 44 33.37 12.76 6.92
C THR A 44 33.11 11.26 7.03
N LEU A 45 33.38 10.66 8.19
CA LEU A 45 33.11 9.25 8.44
C LEU A 45 31.61 8.93 8.34
N THR A 46 30.74 9.78 8.87
CA THR A 46 29.28 9.62 8.73
C THR A 46 28.84 9.68 7.26
N THR A 47 29.39 10.61 6.47
CA THR A 47 29.07 10.69 5.03
C THR A 47 29.54 9.46 4.25
N LEU A 48 30.73 8.93 4.58
CA LEU A 48 31.26 7.71 3.97
C LEU A 48 30.42 6.47 4.34
N LEU A 49 30.05 6.33 5.62
CA LEU A 49 29.18 5.25 6.08
C LEU A 49 27.81 5.31 5.40
N THR A 50 27.25 6.51 5.26
CA THR A 50 25.97 6.72 4.57
C THR A 50 26.08 6.34 3.09
N SER A 51 27.12 6.80 2.40
CA SER A 51 27.39 6.43 1.01
C SER A 51 27.57 4.92 0.83
N LEU A 52 28.30 4.26 1.73
CA LEU A 52 28.51 2.81 1.71
C LEU A 52 27.19 2.07 1.91
N ALA A 53 26.35 2.50 2.84
CA ALA A 53 25.05 1.89 3.09
C ALA A 53 24.14 1.97 1.86
N PHE A 54 24.07 3.14 1.20
CA PHE A 54 23.32 3.31 -0.05
C PHE A 54 23.89 2.46 -1.19
N PHE A 55 25.22 2.40 -1.32
CA PHE A 55 25.87 1.56 -2.32
C PHE A 55 25.54 0.08 -2.13
N LEU A 56 25.61 -0.43 -0.89
CA LEU A 56 25.26 -1.81 -0.57
C LEU A 56 23.77 -2.10 -0.83
N LEU A 57 22.88 -1.19 -0.44
CA LEU A 57 21.43 -1.33 -0.68
C LEU A 57 21.12 -1.45 -2.19
N GLY A 58 21.78 -0.61 -3.00
CA GLY A 58 21.67 -0.63 -4.46
C GLY A 58 22.28 -1.88 -5.08
N TYR A 59 23.49 -2.27 -4.66
CA TYR A 59 24.20 -3.44 -5.17
C TYR A 59 23.41 -4.75 -4.95
N PHE A 60 22.75 -4.88 -3.80
CA PHE A 60 21.94 -6.05 -3.48
C PHE A 60 20.48 -5.96 -3.93
N ASN A 61 20.06 -4.88 -4.62
CA ASN A 61 18.66 -4.62 -5.00
C ASN A 61 17.68 -4.68 -3.81
N LEU A 62 18.12 -4.30 -2.61
CA LEU A 62 17.35 -4.37 -1.36
C LEU A 62 16.40 -3.18 -1.18
N GLY A 63 16.11 -2.42 -2.24
CA GLY A 63 15.17 -1.28 -2.17
C GLY A 63 13.78 -1.65 -1.65
N LYS A 64 13.40 -2.92 -1.75
CA LYS A 64 12.13 -3.44 -1.19
C LYS A 64 12.14 -3.57 0.34
N ILE A 65 13.29 -3.67 1.01
CA ILE A 65 13.38 -3.75 2.48
C ILE A 65 12.79 -2.50 3.14
N VAL A 66 12.91 -1.38 2.45
CA VAL A 66 12.41 -0.09 2.91
C VAL A 66 10.89 -0.12 3.17
N TYR A 67 10.12 -0.93 2.43
CA TYR A 67 8.67 -1.08 2.66
C TYR A 67 8.32 -1.85 3.94
N PHE A 68 9.29 -2.54 4.56
CA PHE A 68 9.08 -3.20 5.85
C PHE A 68 9.30 -2.27 7.04
N PHE A 69 9.76 -1.03 6.82
CA PHE A 69 9.86 -0.06 7.91
C PHE A 69 8.46 0.30 8.42
N PRO A 70 8.19 0.17 9.74
CA PRO A 70 6.88 0.51 10.26
C PRO A 70 6.59 2.00 10.05
N LYS A 71 5.44 2.30 9.42
CA LYS A 71 5.05 3.68 9.06
C LYS A 71 5.01 4.61 10.28
N HIS A 72 4.54 4.09 11.43
CA HIS A 72 4.45 4.85 12.68
C HIS A 72 5.82 5.23 13.26
N VAL A 73 6.88 4.46 12.99
CA VAL A 73 8.25 4.80 13.41
C VAL A 73 8.78 5.95 12.57
N ILE A 74 8.58 5.90 11.25
CA ILE A 74 8.95 6.98 10.34
C ILE A 74 8.23 8.27 10.75
N LEU A 75 6.91 8.19 10.97
CA LEU A 75 6.09 9.34 11.38
C LEU A 75 6.51 9.90 12.74
N GLY A 76 6.83 9.03 13.71
CA GLY A 76 7.36 9.42 15.02
C GLY A 76 8.69 10.16 14.92
N CYS A 77 9.63 9.65 14.12
CA CYS A 77 10.93 10.29 13.88
C CYS A 77 10.80 11.65 13.18
N ILE A 78 9.99 11.76 12.12
CA ILE A 78 9.74 13.04 11.42
C ILE A 78 9.12 14.07 12.36
N SER A 79 8.15 13.64 13.18
CA SER A 79 7.49 14.49 14.17
C SER A 79 8.49 14.99 15.22
N GLY A 80 9.36 14.11 15.73
CA GLY A 80 10.40 14.47 16.69
C GLY A 80 11.43 15.44 16.11
N ILE A 81 11.84 15.26 14.84
CA ILE A 81 12.71 16.22 14.14
C ILE A 81 12.02 17.58 13.99
N GLY A 82 10.73 17.60 13.66
CA GLY A 82 9.96 18.84 13.57
C GLY A 82 9.99 19.65 14.87
N VAL A 83 9.75 18.99 16.02
CA VAL A 83 9.84 19.61 17.34
C VAL A 83 11.27 20.09 17.62
N PHE A 84 12.28 19.26 17.32
CA PHE A 84 13.69 19.60 17.52
C PHE A 84 14.13 20.83 16.70
N VAL A 85 13.73 20.92 15.44
CA VAL A 85 14.05 22.06 14.57
C VAL A 85 13.39 23.33 15.08
N VAL A 86 12.15 23.24 15.56
CA VAL A 86 11.47 24.37 16.21
C VAL A 86 12.21 24.78 17.47
N GLN A 87 12.55 23.84 18.36
CA GLN A 87 13.29 24.11 19.59
C GLN A 87 14.63 24.79 19.29
N THR A 88 15.44 24.19 18.42
CA THR A 88 16.77 24.73 18.04
C THR A 88 16.62 26.10 17.36
N GLY A 89 15.61 26.28 16.52
CA GLY A 89 15.30 27.57 15.90
C GLY A 89 14.97 28.65 16.94
N LEU A 90 14.24 28.31 18.00
CA LEU A 90 13.92 29.21 19.11
C LEU A 90 15.16 29.55 19.95
N GLU A 91 16.01 28.56 20.24
CA GLU A 91 17.27 28.73 20.98
C GLU A 91 18.22 29.69 20.22
N VAL A 92 18.45 29.43 18.93
CA VAL A 92 19.30 30.27 18.07
C VAL A 92 18.72 31.68 17.91
N SER A 93 17.40 31.82 17.78
CA SER A 93 16.77 33.14 17.60
C SER A 93 16.88 34.06 18.82
N LYS A 94 17.08 33.52 20.03
CA LYS A 94 17.26 34.32 21.25
C LYS A 94 18.71 34.41 21.71
N GLY A 95 19.61 33.60 21.16
CA GLY A 95 20.98 33.48 21.62
C GLY A 95 21.08 32.98 23.07
N THR A 96 20.09 32.19 23.51
CA THR A 96 20.03 31.62 24.87
C THR A 96 20.54 30.19 24.89
N ASP A 97 20.97 29.75 26.08
CA ASP A 97 21.25 28.34 26.34
C ASP A 97 20.02 27.45 26.09
N LYS A 98 20.26 26.14 26.06
CA LYS A 98 19.25 25.10 25.78
C LYS A 98 17.97 25.29 26.60
N ILE A 99 16.84 25.07 25.94
CA ILE A 99 15.53 25.10 26.60
C ILE A 99 15.42 23.88 27.52
N GLU A 100 15.45 24.12 28.82
CA GLU A 100 15.06 23.14 29.81
C GLU A 100 13.53 23.09 29.89
N TRP A 101 12.95 21.91 29.63
CA TRP A 101 11.50 21.66 29.72
C TRP A 101 10.98 21.60 31.18
N THR A 102 11.44 22.53 32.02
CA THR A 102 10.98 22.76 33.39
C THR A 102 10.28 24.11 33.48
N LEU A 103 9.37 24.29 34.45
CA LEU A 103 8.66 25.57 34.61
C LEU A 103 9.65 26.74 34.82
N ALA A 104 10.69 26.51 35.63
CA ALA A 104 11.76 27.49 35.88
C ALA A 104 12.63 27.74 34.63
N GLY A 105 12.91 26.71 33.83
CA GLY A 105 13.62 26.83 32.57
C GLY A 105 12.86 27.65 31.54
N LEU A 106 11.54 27.47 31.47
CA LEU A 106 10.66 28.22 30.57
C LEU A 106 10.55 29.70 30.98
N GLU A 107 10.42 29.99 32.28
CA GLU A 107 10.46 31.35 32.80
C GLU A 107 11.79 32.04 32.49
N ARG A 108 12.92 31.35 32.69
CA ARG A 108 14.26 31.84 32.29
C ARG A 108 14.35 32.10 30.80
N PHE A 109 13.78 31.25 29.96
CA PHE A 109 13.76 31.44 28.51
C PHE A 109 12.94 32.67 28.08
N PHE A 110 11.85 33.00 28.76
CA PHE A 110 11.07 34.22 28.48
C PHE A 110 11.70 35.48 29.08
N ALA A 111 12.41 35.35 30.20
CA ALA A 111 13.08 36.47 30.88
C ALA A 111 14.46 36.81 30.28
N THR A 112 15.17 35.83 29.73
CA THR A 112 16.55 35.95 29.24
C THR A 112 16.57 35.96 27.72
N GLY A 113 17.33 36.88 27.11
CA GLY A 113 17.53 36.95 25.66
C GLY A 113 16.91 38.21 25.01
N ASN A 114 17.46 38.58 23.85
CA ASN A 114 17.04 39.78 23.14
C ASN A 114 15.72 39.49 22.39
N GLN A 115 14.59 39.93 22.96
CA GLN A 115 13.25 39.73 22.40
C GLN A 115 13.12 40.26 20.98
N PHE A 116 13.93 41.25 20.60
CA PHE A 116 13.95 41.82 19.26
C PHE A 116 14.42 40.82 18.19
N LEU A 117 15.41 39.98 18.50
CA LEU A 117 15.89 38.96 17.54
C LEU A 117 14.86 37.85 17.31
N PHE A 118 13.97 37.59 18.25
CA PHE A 118 12.88 36.62 18.07
C PHE A 118 11.79 37.11 17.10
N VAL A 119 11.52 38.42 17.09
CA VAL A 119 10.46 39.00 16.23
C VAL A 119 10.85 38.92 14.74
N LEU A 120 12.13 39.00 14.42
CA LEU A 120 12.62 39.04 13.04
C LEU A 120 12.34 37.75 12.24
N PRO A 121 12.66 36.52 12.74
CA PRO A 121 12.25 35.27 12.09
C PRO A 121 10.74 35.13 11.91
N VAL A 122 9.94 35.53 12.92
CA VAL A 122 8.47 35.48 12.81
C VAL A 122 7.97 36.40 11.70
N LEU A 123 8.50 37.61 11.61
CA LEU A 123 8.16 38.57 10.56
C LEU A 123 8.55 38.03 9.17
N LEU A 124 9.74 37.42 9.03
CA LEU A 124 10.16 36.77 7.79
C LEU A 124 9.23 35.62 7.39
N VAL A 125 8.78 34.79 8.35
CA VAL A 125 7.80 33.73 8.08
C VAL A 125 6.44 34.28 7.63
N ILE A 126 5.96 35.34 8.28
CA ILE A 126 4.72 36.03 7.88
C ILE A 126 4.86 36.60 6.47
N ALA A 127 5.99 37.25 6.16
CA ALA A 127 6.30 37.81 4.85
C ALA A 127 6.31 36.72 3.77
N LEU A 128 6.98 35.60 4.02
CA LEU A 128 7.01 34.45 3.11
C LEU A 128 5.60 33.87 2.87
N ARG A 129 4.80 33.70 3.93
CA ARG A 129 3.41 33.21 3.82
C ARG A 129 2.52 34.19 3.03
N ALA A 130 2.68 35.49 3.24
CA ALA A 130 1.97 36.51 2.47
C ALA A 130 2.37 36.47 0.99
N LEU A 131 3.66 36.38 0.70
CA LEU A 131 4.20 36.31 -0.66
C LEU A 131 3.72 35.05 -1.40
N LEU A 132 3.70 33.89 -0.73
CA LEU A 132 3.15 32.65 -1.27
C LEU A 132 1.65 32.75 -1.55
N ARG A 133 0.86 33.38 -0.66
CA ARG A 133 -0.57 33.61 -0.90
C ARG A 133 -0.82 34.53 -2.09
N ILE A 134 -0.01 35.59 -2.25
CA ILE A 134 -0.09 36.51 -3.38
C ILE A 134 0.29 35.79 -4.68
N SER A 135 1.38 35.00 -4.67
CA SER A 135 1.83 34.22 -5.81
C SER A 135 0.85 33.13 -6.22
N LYS A 136 0.03 32.58 -5.31
CA LYS A 136 -1.04 31.63 -5.66
C LYS A 136 -2.24 32.31 -6.30
N LYS A 137 -2.49 33.59 -5.97
CA LYS A 137 -3.59 34.39 -6.51
C LYS A 137 -3.28 34.95 -7.90
N LEU A 138 -2.00 35.15 -8.19
CA LEU A 138 -1.49 35.45 -9.52
C LEU A 138 -1.34 34.11 -10.26
N SER A 139 -1.97 33.93 -11.43
CA SER A 139 -2.06 32.63 -12.14
C SER A 139 -0.73 31.96 -12.55
N THR A 140 0.42 32.49 -12.12
CA THR A 140 1.76 31.95 -12.34
C THR A 140 2.32 31.36 -11.03
N PRO A 141 2.24 30.02 -10.82
CA PRO A 141 2.94 29.42 -9.69
C PRO A 141 4.45 29.61 -9.88
N MET A 142 5.11 30.29 -8.94
CA MET A 142 6.57 30.43 -8.93
C MET A 142 7.17 29.39 -7.97
N PRO A 143 7.48 28.16 -8.43
CA PRO A 143 8.04 27.11 -7.56
C PRO A 143 9.38 27.48 -6.93
N LEU A 144 10.13 28.44 -7.52
CA LEU A 144 11.41 28.92 -7.00
C LEU A 144 11.28 30.00 -5.92
N LEU A 145 10.07 30.46 -5.58
CA LEU A 145 9.89 31.56 -4.63
C LEU A 145 10.48 31.27 -3.24
N PRO A 146 10.26 30.10 -2.59
CA PRO A 146 10.85 29.85 -1.28
C PRO A 146 12.40 29.81 -1.31
N PRO A 147 13.07 29.08 -2.23
CA PRO A 147 14.52 29.12 -2.35
C PRO A 147 15.09 30.53 -2.58
N LEU A 148 14.49 31.32 -3.48
CA LEU A 148 14.89 32.70 -3.75
C LEU A 148 14.71 33.60 -2.51
N PHE A 149 13.61 33.43 -1.79
CA PHE A 149 13.36 34.17 -0.55
C PHE A 149 14.45 33.89 0.48
N PHE A 150 14.78 32.62 0.75
CA PHE A 150 15.84 32.27 1.70
C PHE A 150 17.22 32.79 1.26
N LEU A 151 17.55 32.71 -0.04
CA LEU A 151 18.79 33.27 -0.56
C LEU A 151 18.85 34.80 -0.41
N SER A 152 17.70 35.48 -0.46
CA SER A 152 17.62 36.94 -0.36
C SER A 152 17.80 37.46 1.06
N VAL A 153 17.59 36.65 2.10
CA VAL A 153 17.66 37.10 3.50
C VAL A 153 19.04 37.65 3.86
N THR A 154 20.12 36.93 3.51
CA THR A 154 21.50 37.34 3.81
C THR A 154 21.91 38.65 3.13
N PRO A 155 21.78 38.83 1.80
CA PRO A 155 22.13 40.11 1.17
C PRO A 155 21.21 41.25 1.63
N LEU A 156 19.92 40.98 1.86
CA LEU A 156 19.01 42.00 2.37
C LEU A 156 19.43 42.47 3.77
N PHE A 157 19.87 41.55 4.64
CA PHE A 157 20.37 41.88 5.97
C PHE A 157 21.58 42.83 5.91
N TYR A 158 22.62 42.51 5.12
CA TYR A 158 23.79 43.39 4.95
C TYR A 158 23.44 44.73 4.28
N LEU A 159 22.51 44.73 3.31
CA LEU A 159 21.98 45.95 2.71
C LEU A 159 21.27 46.82 3.76
N THR A 160 20.53 46.21 4.68
CA THR A 160 19.83 46.93 5.74
C THR A 160 20.81 47.55 6.74
N LEU A 161 21.88 46.83 7.12
CA LEU A 161 22.97 47.38 7.94
C LEU A 161 23.65 48.57 7.26
N TYR A 162 23.90 48.46 5.94
CA TYR A 162 24.48 49.54 5.15
C TYR A 162 23.57 50.77 5.09
N LEU A 163 22.28 50.60 4.79
CA LEU A 163 21.30 51.69 4.73
C LEU A 163 21.11 52.39 6.09
N LEU A 164 21.17 51.63 7.19
CA LEU A 164 21.06 52.17 8.56
C LEU A 164 22.40 52.69 9.11
N SER A 165 23.49 52.57 8.36
CA SER A 165 24.85 52.94 8.80
C SER A 165 25.26 52.30 10.13
N ILE A 166 24.85 51.05 10.38
CA ILE A 166 25.18 50.30 11.60
C ILE A 166 26.51 49.56 11.36
N ASP A 167 27.50 49.83 12.20
CA ASP A 167 28.80 49.15 12.12
C ASP A 167 28.71 47.68 12.57
N LEU A 168 29.53 46.80 11.98
CA LEU A 168 29.51 45.35 12.26
C LEU A 168 29.78 45.03 13.73
N SER A 169 30.63 45.84 14.37
CA SER A 169 30.96 45.74 15.79
C SER A 169 29.72 45.92 16.68
N THR A 170 28.84 46.86 16.33
CA THR A 170 27.61 47.19 17.06
C THR A 170 26.53 46.14 16.80
N ALA A 171 26.44 45.64 15.56
CA ALA A 171 25.57 44.52 15.21
C ALA A 171 25.98 43.22 15.95
N ARG A 172 27.27 43.00 16.17
CA ARG A 172 27.77 41.88 16.97
C ARG A 172 27.47 42.05 18.45
N ALA A 173 27.68 43.24 19.01
CA ALA A 173 27.35 43.54 20.41
C ALA A 173 25.85 43.40 20.72
N SER A 174 24.98 43.62 19.72
CA SER A 174 23.52 43.45 19.84
C SER A 174 23.03 42.01 19.65
N GLY A 175 23.93 41.07 19.38
CA GLY A 175 23.63 39.64 19.30
C GLY A 175 23.20 39.13 17.92
N PHE A 176 23.37 39.91 16.84
CA PHE A 176 23.09 39.44 15.47
C PHE A 176 24.13 38.46 14.93
N PHE A 177 25.33 38.43 15.51
CA PHE A 177 26.40 37.52 15.13
C PHE A 177 26.85 36.69 16.31
N PHE A 178 27.33 35.47 16.04
CA PHE A 178 27.98 34.65 17.05
C PHE A 178 29.26 35.34 17.58
N PRO A 179 29.63 35.12 18.86
CA PRO A 179 30.86 35.68 19.44
C PRO A 179 32.09 35.25 18.62
N GLU A 180 33.08 36.14 18.48
CA GLU A 180 34.35 35.76 17.88
C GLU A 180 35.07 34.75 18.78
N THR A 181 35.48 33.63 18.20
CA THR A 181 36.45 32.73 18.83
C THR A 181 37.77 33.49 18.87
N THR A 182 38.13 34.06 20.02
CA THR A 182 39.43 34.68 20.21
C THR A 182 40.47 33.55 20.15
N PRO A 183 41.36 33.48 19.14
CA PRO A 183 42.50 32.61 19.26
C PRO A 183 43.30 33.13 20.45
N THR A 184 43.47 32.30 21.47
CA THR A 184 44.42 32.56 22.55
C THR A 184 45.73 32.99 21.91
N SER A 185 46.19 34.18 22.25
CA SER A 185 47.48 34.71 21.80
C SER A 185 48.55 33.63 22.03
N PRO A 186 49.32 33.22 21.00
CA PRO A 186 50.39 32.28 21.22
C PRO A 186 51.39 32.86 22.23
N PRO A 187 52.08 32.02 23.02
CA PRO A 187 53.14 32.48 23.92
C PRO A 187 54.19 33.30 23.14
N PRO A 188 54.79 34.34 23.75
CA PRO A 188 55.73 35.21 23.06
C PRO A 188 56.92 34.40 22.53
N GLY A 189 57.01 34.28 21.19
CA GLY A 189 58.09 33.58 20.50
C GLY A 189 57.68 32.43 19.57
N SER A 190 56.40 32.01 19.54
CA SER A 190 55.93 31.03 18.53
C SER A 190 55.26 31.72 17.34
N PRO A 191 55.59 31.37 16.09
CA PRO A 191 54.90 31.92 14.92
C PRO A 191 53.42 31.52 14.98
N SER A 192 52.54 32.52 15.01
CA SER A 192 51.09 32.30 14.95
C SER A 192 50.73 31.68 13.60
N PRO A 193 50.09 30.51 13.55
CA PRO A 193 49.66 29.91 12.27
C PRO A 193 48.49 30.67 11.63
N TYR A 194 47.92 31.66 12.32
CA TYR A 194 46.73 32.41 11.90
C TYR A 194 47.01 33.86 11.48
N PHE A 195 48.18 34.40 11.82
CA PHE A 195 48.59 35.77 11.46
C PHE A 195 49.96 35.73 10.78
N ASN A 196 50.00 36.08 9.49
CA ASN A 196 51.23 36.58 8.89
C ASN A 196 51.59 37.90 9.60
N ASP A 197 52.86 38.11 9.91
CA ASP A 197 53.40 39.37 10.43
C ASP A 197 52.83 40.56 9.62
N GLY A 198 51.90 41.31 10.21
CA GLY A 198 51.27 42.45 9.53
C GLY A 198 49.80 42.74 9.86
N GLY A 199 49.11 41.96 10.72
CA GLY A 199 47.80 42.36 11.24
C GLY A 199 46.68 42.49 10.20
N VAL A 200 46.85 41.93 9.00
CA VAL A 200 45.80 41.89 7.98
C VAL A 200 45.05 40.57 8.15
N PRO A 201 43.73 40.56 8.40
CA PRO A 201 42.94 39.33 8.39
C PRO A 201 43.10 38.66 7.02
N PRO A 202 43.11 37.32 6.91
CA PRO A 202 43.25 36.68 5.62
C PRO A 202 42.06 37.09 4.73
N THR A 203 42.32 37.97 3.75
CA THR A 203 41.32 38.50 2.82
C THR A 203 41.12 37.60 1.60
N SER A 204 41.70 36.39 1.61
CA SER A 204 41.51 35.43 0.53
C SER A 204 40.13 34.80 0.62
N PHE A 205 39.37 34.86 -0.48
CA PHE A 205 38.05 34.23 -0.65
C PHE A 205 38.04 32.75 -0.21
N SER A 206 39.16 32.04 -0.33
CA SER A 206 39.34 30.67 0.14
C SER A 206 39.28 30.51 1.66
N SER A 207 39.77 31.47 2.44
CA SER A 207 39.72 31.44 3.92
C SER A 207 38.31 31.71 4.48
N LEU A 208 37.47 32.41 3.72
CA LEU A 208 36.06 32.69 4.04
C LEU A 208 35.15 31.46 3.86
N PHE A 209 35.41 30.64 2.83
CA PHE A 209 34.59 29.46 2.52
C PHE A 209 35.13 28.16 3.11
N PHE A 210 36.43 28.08 3.39
CA PHE A 210 37.06 26.87 3.91
C PHE A 210 38.02 27.13 5.08
N PRO A 211 37.52 27.49 6.28
CA PRO A 211 38.34 27.58 7.49
C PRO A 211 39.05 26.24 7.79
N SER A 212 38.45 25.12 7.38
CA SER A 212 38.96 23.76 7.51
C SER A 212 40.23 23.47 6.70
N TYR A 213 40.55 24.24 5.66
CA TYR A 213 41.82 24.08 4.92
C TYR A 213 43.03 24.56 5.72
N SER A 214 42.85 25.50 6.65
CA SER A 214 43.94 25.99 7.51
C SER A 214 44.44 24.94 8.52
N LEU A 215 43.58 24.00 8.94
CA LEU A 215 43.96 22.89 9.83
C LEU A 215 44.88 21.87 9.14
N LEU A 216 44.67 21.64 7.83
CA LEU A 216 45.53 20.79 6.99
C LEU A 216 46.91 21.42 6.72
N GLN A 217 47.07 22.71 7.04
CA GLN A 217 48.29 23.49 6.84
C GLN A 217 49.15 23.60 8.11
N THR A 218 48.70 23.02 9.24
CA THR A 218 49.54 22.92 10.44
C THR A 218 50.71 21.95 10.20
N PRO A 219 51.93 22.27 10.65
CA PRO A 219 53.13 21.44 10.39
C PRO A 219 53.14 20.09 11.14
N THR A 220 52.10 19.80 11.91
CA THR A 220 51.92 18.54 12.66
C THR A 220 50.89 17.65 11.98
N ASN A 221 51.12 16.34 11.94
CA ASN A 221 50.18 15.39 11.35
C ASN A 221 48.77 15.57 11.94
N PRO A 222 47.75 15.94 11.12
CA PRO A 222 46.41 16.27 11.61
C PRO A 222 45.72 15.08 12.29
N PHE A 223 46.12 13.85 11.92
CA PHE A 223 45.64 12.61 12.53
C PHE A 223 46.07 12.41 14.00
N SER A 224 47.12 13.10 14.46
CA SER A 224 47.58 13.00 15.85
C SER A 224 46.72 13.81 16.84
N LEU A 225 45.93 14.76 16.34
CA LEU A 225 45.04 15.62 17.15
C LEU A 225 43.64 15.02 17.32
N ILE A 226 43.40 13.83 16.77
CA ILE A 226 42.09 13.19 16.75
C ILE A 226 41.91 12.36 18.03
N ASP A 227 40.87 12.68 18.80
CA ASP A 227 40.48 11.86 19.95
C ASP A 227 39.63 10.66 19.49
N LEU A 228 40.26 9.48 19.46
CA LEU A 228 39.62 8.23 19.10
C LEU A 228 38.53 7.79 20.11
N ASN A 229 38.65 8.16 21.38
CA ASN A 229 37.65 7.84 22.40
C ASN A 229 36.39 8.67 22.18
N ALA A 230 36.54 9.96 21.88
CA ALA A 230 35.44 10.82 21.47
C ALA A 230 34.78 10.32 20.18
N LEU A 231 35.58 9.90 19.18
CA LEU A 231 35.05 9.30 17.95
C LEU A 231 34.21 8.04 18.24
N PHE A 232 34.69 7.13 19.08
CA PHE A 232 33.95 5.91 19.42
C PHE A 232 32.62 6.20 20.13
N ARG A 233 32.58 7.20 21.01
CA ARG A 233 31.34 7.63 21.69
C ARG A 233 30.30 8.21 20.72
N THR A 234 30.73 8.75 19.58
CA THR A 234 29.81 9.25 18.56
C THR A 234 29.21 8.17 17.67
N MET A 235 29.75 6.95 17.66
CA MET A 235 29.31 5.86 16.77
C MET A 235 27.78 5.59 16.81
N PRO A 236 27.10 5.55 17.97
CA PRO A 236 25.64 5.35 17.99
C PRO A 236 24.88 6.43 17.23
N THR A 237 25.31 7.69 17.33
CA THR A 237 24.71 8.83 16.61
C THR A 237 24.99 8.72 15.12
N GLN A 238 26.18 8.28 14.72
CA GLN A 238 26.55 8.10 13.31
C GLN A 238 25.75 6.96 12.67
N VAL A 239 25.65 5.80 13.33
CA VAL A 239 24.81 4.68 12.90
C VAL A 239 23.36 5.14 12.80
N GLY A 240 22.90 5.93 13.77
CA GLY A 240 21.57 6.50 13.76
C GLY A 240 21.31 7.42 12.56
N CYS A 241 22.27 8.28 12.23
CA CYS A 241 22.22 9.15 11.05
C CYS A 241 22.17 8.33 9.75
N VAL A 242 22.92 7.23 9.66
CA VAL A 242 22.91 6.33 8.49
C VAL A 242 21.55 5.65 8.33
N LEU A 243 21.02 5.04 9.40
CA LEU A 243 19.72 4.38 9.39
C LEU A 243 18.60 5.36 9.04
N PHE A 244 18.64 6.56 9.62
CA PHE A 244 17.69 7.61 9.32
C PHE A 244 17.79 8.07 7.85
N SER A 245 19.01 8.24 7.34
CA SER A 245 19.23 8.59 5.92
C SER A 245 18.63 7.54 4.98
N LEU A 246 18.70 6.24 5.31
CA LEU A 246 18.05 5.17 4.53
C LEU A 246 16.51 5.30 4.51
N MET A 247 15.90 5.84 5.57
CA MET A 247 14.45 6.10 5.62
C MET A 247 13.98 7.26 4.73
N HIS A 248 14.86 7.94 4.01
CA HIS A 248 14.45 8.90 2.97
C HIS A 248 14.07 8.25 1.65
N VAL A 249 14.54 7.02 1.40
CA VAL A 249 14.16 6.24 0.21
C VAL A 249 12.63 6.08 0.06
N PRO A 250 11.86 5.63 1.08
CA PRO A 250 10.41 5.52 0.99
C PRO A 250 9.68 6.86 1.04
N ILE A 251 10.35 7.97 1.38
CA ILE A 251 9.75 9.31 1.39
C ILE A 251 9.92 9.97 0.01
N ASN A 252 11.15 9.91 -0.52
CA ASN A 252 11.52 10.55 -1.77
C ASN A 252 11.00 9.80 -2.99
N ILE A 253 10.89 8.45 -2.95
CA ILE A 253 10.35 7.67 -4.07
C ILE A 253 8.88 8.04 -4.35
N PRO A 254 7.96 8.05 -3.37
CA PRO A 254 6.59 8.52 -3.59
C PRO A 254 6.51 10.00 -3.98
N SER A 255 7.32 10.87 -3.37
CA SER A 255 7.35 12.29 -3.75
C SER A 255 7.79 12.48 -5.20
N MET A 256 8.76 11.69 -5.68
CA MET A 256 9.21 11.71 -7.07
C MET A 256 8.13 11.13 -7.98
N SER A 257 7.50 10.02 -7.59
CA SER A 257 6.36 9.40 -8.27
C SER A 257 5.20 10.38 -8.50
N MET A 258 4.79 11.12 -7.46
CA MET A 258 3.78 12.19 -7.56
C MET A 258 4.19 13.31 -8.52
N SER A 259 5.49 13.66 -8.56
CA SER A 259 5.98 14.71 -9.47
C SER A 259 6.11 14.25 -10.93
N VAL A 260 6.30 12.95 -11.17
CA VAL A 260 6.47 12.35 -12.50
C VAL A 260 5.14 11.81 -13.06
N GLY A 261 4.08 11.75 -12.25
CA GLY A 261 2.76 11.23 -12.65
C GLY A 261 2.75 9.72 -12.88
N VAL A 262 3.72 9.00 -12.32
CA VAL A 262 3.76 7.54 -12.30
C VAL A 262 3.29 7.12 -10.93
N ASP A 263 2.09 6.56 -10.81
CA ASP A 263 1.55 6.10 -9.54
C ASP A 263 2.39 4.95 -9.00
N VAL A 264 3.19 5.23 -7.97
CA VAL A 264 3.68 4.19 -7.07
C VAL A 264 2.53 3.93 -6.12
N ASP A 265 1.99 2.71 -6.16
CA ASP A 265 0.81 2.26 -5.44
C ASP A 265 1.07 2.29 -3.91
N MET A 266 1.02 3.49 -3.33
CA MET A 266 1.14 3.79 -1.89
C MET A 266 -0.24 3.91 -1.23
N SER A 267 -1.26 3.35 -1.88
CA SER A 267 -2.72 3.45 -1.61
C SER A 267 -3.20 2.90 -0.26
N THR A 268 -2.35 2.84 0.76
CA THR A 268 -2.69 2.45 2.14
C THR A 268 -2.46 3.59 3.16
N GLU A 269 -2.56 4.85 2.72
CA GLU A 269 -2.41 6.03 3.60
C GLU A 269 -3.64 6.34 4.48
N ASP A 270 -4.78 5.68 4.25
CA ASP A 270 -6.04 5.90 4.99
C ASP A 270 -6.39 4.83 6.05
N GLN A 271 -5.44 3.99 6.47
CA GLN A 271 -5.65 3.12 7.63
C GLN A 271 -5.30 3.89 8.90
N GLY A 272 -6.32 4.25 9.69
CA GLY A 272 -6.13 4.89 10.98
C GLY A 272 -5.18 4.09 11.88
N PHE A 273 -4.21 4.77 12.48
CA PHE A 273 -3.20 4.13 13.33
C PHE A 273 -3.83 3.30 14.46
N ASP A 274 -3.28 2.13 14.72
CA ASP A 274 -3.68 1.33 15.87
C ASP A 274 -3.30 2.01 17.20
N ARG A 275 -3.90 1.57 18.31
CA ARG A 275 -3.57 2.12 19.63
C ARG A 275 -2.09 1.99 19.97
N LEU A 276 -1.47 0.86 19.59
CA LEU A 276 -0.04 0.61 19.77
C LEU A 276 0.81 1.54 18.90
N GLU A 277 0.41 1.78 17.65
CA GLU A 277 1.14 2.66 16.75
C GLU A 277 1.11 4.13 17.20
N ARG A 278 -0.05 4.63 17.65
CA ARG A 278 -0.15 5.97 18.26
C ARG A 278 0.69 6.10 19.53
N PHE A 279 0.73 5.05 20.34
CA PHE A 279 1.57 5.01 21.53
C PHE A 279 3.05 5.06 21.14
N SER A 280 3.49 4.25 20.17
CA SER A 280 4.86 4.28 19.63
C SER A 280 5.24 5.67 19.14
N ILE A 281 4.40 6.33 18.34
CA ILE A 281 4.64 7.70 17.84
C ILE A 281 4.85 8.67 19.01
N SER A 282 3.93 8.67 19.96
CA SER A 282 3.98 9.59 21.11
C SER A 282 5.24 9.36 21.95
N LEU A 283 5.59 8.09 22.18
CA LEU A 283 6.78 7.70 22.94
C LEU A 283 8.07 8.14 22.24
N ILE A 284 8.17 7.95 20.91
CA ILE A 284 9.34 8.39 20.12
C ILE A 284 9.48 9.91 20.20
N VAL A 285 8.39 10.67 20.02
CA VAL A 285 8.43 12.14 20.08
C VAL A 285 8.85 12.63 21.46
N ILE A 286 8.30 12.08 22.54
CA ILE A 286 8.63 12.46 23.92
C ILE A 286 10.09 12.15 24.23
N THR A 287 10.54 10.93 23.91
CA THR A 287 11.92 10.50 24.20
C THR A 287 12.93 11.28 23.36
N MET A 288 12.59 11.64 22.12
CA MET A 288 13.42 12.49 21.28
C MET A 288 13.51 13.94 21.79
N THR A 289 12.42 14.48 22.32
CA THR A 289 12.35 15.86 22.85
C THR A 289 13.09 15.99 24.18
N LEU A 290 12.96 15.00 25.08
CA LEU A 290 13.53 15.05 26.43
C LEU A 290 14.92 14.42 26.51
N GLY A 291 15.14 13.28 25.85
CA GLY A 291 16.37 12.50 25.88
C GLY A 291 17.33 12.79 24.72
N GLY A 292 16.93 13.68 23.80
CA GLY A 292 17.66 13.97 22.58
C GLY A 292 17.49 12.92 21.49
N MET A 293 18.10 13.23 20.34
CA MET A 293 17.91 12.47 19.10
C MET A 293 18.32 11.00 19.18
N THR A 294 19.44 10.69 19.84
CA THR A 294 19.95 9.32 19.95
C THR A 294 19.01 8.41 20.74
N ALA A 295 18.45 8.92 21.85
CA ALA A 295 17.50 8.21 22.68
C ALA A 295 16.20 7.91 21.92
N GLY A 296 15.67 8.91 21.21
CA GLY A 296 14.47 8.76 20.39
C GLY A 296 14.59 7.68 19.31
N LEU A 297 15.75 7.61 18.64
CA LEU A 297 15.99 6.59 17.62
C LEU A 297 16.07 5.18 18.22
N PHE A 298 16.75 5.02 19.36
CA PHE A 298 16.88 3.72 20.02
C PHE A 298 15.52 3.18 20.47
N VAL A 299 14.70 4.05 21.07
CA VAL A 299 13.31 3.73 21.44
C VAL A 299 12.48 3.39 20.20
N GLY A 300 12.64 4.14 19.11
CA GLY A 300 11.97 3.85 17.84
C GLY A 300 12.31 2.47 17.28
N MET A 301 13.57 2.06 17.35
CA MET A 301 14.02 0.73 16.92
C MET A 301 13.40 -0.38 17.76
N ILE A 302 13.36 -0.23 19.10
CA ILE A 302 12.73 -1.21 19.99
C ILE A 302 11.23 -1.29 19.72
N MET A 303 10.54 -0.16 19.60
CA MET A 303 9.10 -0.14 19.32
C MET A 303 8.76 -0.73 17.95
N ALA A 304 9.64 -0.54 16.95
CA ALA A 304 9.51 -1.18 15.65
C ALA A 304 9.53 -2.71 15.78
N SER A 305 10.50 -3.25 16.51
CA SER A 305 10.63 -4.69 16.76
C SER A 305 9.45 -5.24 17.54
N VAL A 306 9.01 -4.55 18.60
CA VAL A 306 7.85 -4.97 19.40
C VAL A 306 6.58 -4.96 18.56
N THR A 307 6.33 -3.90 17.80
CA THR A 307 5.13 -3.80 16.95
C THR A 307 5.13 -4.87 15.85
N PHE A 308 6.30 -5.15 15.26
CA PHE A 308 6.45 -6.25 14.30
C PHE A 308 6.12 -7.61 14.93
N VAL A 309 6.66 -7.91 16.11
CA VAL A 309 6.40 -9.18 16.82
C VAL A 309 4.92 -9.30 17.19
N VAL A 310 4.30 -8.23 17.69
CA VAL A 310 2.89 -8.22 18.05
C VAL A 310 2.03 -8.43 16.80
N ASN A 311 2.27 -7.69 15.71
CA ASN A 311 1.50 -7.82 14.48
C ASN A 311 1.68 -9.19 13.81
N ALA A 312 2.88 -9.76 13.86
CA ALA A 312 3.15 -11.12 13.38
C ALA A 312 2.49 -12.19 14.27
N GLY A 313 2.33 -11.93 15.57
CA GLY A 313 1.70 -12.84 16.53
C GLY A 313 0.17 -12.80 16.53
N THR A 314 -0.46 -11.64 16.29
CA THR A 314 -1.92 -11.46 16.37
C THR A 314 -2.67 -12.04 15.17
N HIS A 315 -2.07 -12.05 13.97
CA HIS A 315 -2.67 -12.58 12.74
C HIS A 315 -2.12 -13.95 12.34
N LEU A 316 -1.94 -14.85 13.31
CA LEU A 316 -1.45 -16.21 13.05
C LEU A 316 -2.40 -17.02 12.16
N HIS A 317 -3.71 -16.75 12.23
CA HIS A 317 -4.74 -17.44 11.46
C HIS A 317 -4.99 -16.69 10.13
N PRO A 318 -4.61 -17.28 8.99
CA PRO A 318 -4.78 -16.63 7.69
C PRO A 318 -6.23 -16.67 7.20
N ILE A 319 -7.09 -17.53 7.78
CA ILE A 319 -8.52 -17.61 7.45
C ILE A 319 -9.27 -16.54 8.23
N ARG A 320 -9.86 -15.57 7.52
CA ARG A 320 -10.82 -14.61 8.11
C ARG A 320 -12.16 -15.28 8.39
N GLY A 321 -12.59 -16.13 7.46
CA GLY A 321 -13.85 -16.85 7.55
C GLY A 321 -14.05 -17.82 6.40
N SER A 322 -14.93 -18.79 6.61
CA SER A 322 -15.35 -19.75 5.60
C SER A 322 -16.86 -19.72 5.43
N MET A 323 -17.34 -19.72 4.19
CA MET A 323 -18.75 -19.66 3.84
C MET A 323 -19.09 -20.76 2.83
N ARG A 324 -20.37 -21.13 2.75
CA ARG A 324 -20.86 -22.03 1.70
C ARG A 324 -21.23 -21.21 0.48
N ALA A 325 -20.95 -21.69 -0.73
CA ALA A 325 -21.38 -20.95 -1.92
C ALA A 325 -22.91 -20.83 -2.01
N SER A 326 -23.67 -21.70 -1.35
CA SER A 326 -25.13 -21.59 -1.27
C SER A 326 -25.65 -20.32 -0.57
N THR A 327 -24.82 -19.64 0.24
CA THR A 327 -25.19 -18.37 0.88
C THR A 327 -24.73 -17.16 0.09
N LEU A 328 -23.95 -17.38 -0.98
CA LEU A 328 -23.42 -16.35 -1.87
C LEU A 328 -24.17 -16.41 -3.20
N ARG A 329 -24.20 -15.29 -3.94
CA ARG A 329 -24.80 -15.23 -5.29
C ARG A 329 -23.92 -14.40 -6.19
N SER A 330 -23.78 -14.83 -7.45
CA SER A 330 -23.18 -13.97 -8.47
C SER A 330 -24.17 -12.87 -8.90
N SER A 331 -23.64 -11.77 -9.45
CA SER A 331 -24.41 -10.68 -10.05
C SER A 331 -24.91 -11.00 -11.47
N LYS A 332 -24.45 -12.12 -12.06
CA LYS A 332 -24.84 -12.53 -13.41
C LYS A 332 -26.30 -12.95 -13.42
N TRP A 333 -27.10 -12.33 -14.30
CA TRP A 333 -28.51 -12.69 -14.46
C TRP A 333 -28.65 -14.14 -14.93
N ARG A 334 -29.57 -14.88 -14.32
CA ARG A 334 -29.88 -16.29 -14.60
C ARG A 334 -31.36 -16.44 -14.87
N THR A 335 -31.72 -17.28 -15.85
CA THR A 335 -33.12 -17.63 -16.07
C THR A 335 -33.70 -18.35 -14.85
N PRO A 336 -35.03 -18.25 -14.60
CA PRO A 336 -35.67 -18.95 -13.47
C PRO A 336 -35.44 -20.47 -13.47
N ARG A 337 -35.32 -21.10 -14.65
CA ARG A 337 -35.02 -22.52 -14.81
C ARG A 337 -33.58 -22.86 -14.38
N ALA A 338 -32.60 -22.06 -14.82
CA ALA A 338 -31.21 -22.20 -14.41
C ALA A 338 -31.07 -22.00 -12.90
N TRP A 339 -31.78 -21.01 -12.35
CA TRP A 339 -31.78 -20.74 -10.92
C TRP A 339 -32.39 -21.86 -10.09
N LYS A 340 -33.57 -22.38 -10.48
CA LYS A 340 -34.20 -23.54 -9.82
C LYS A 340 -33.27 -24.76 -9.87
N THR A 341 -32.54 -24.93 -10.97
CA THR A 341 -31.50 -25.95 -11.10
C THR A 341 -30.34 -25.74 -10.14
N LEU A 342 -29.83 -24.52 -10.00
CA LEU A 342 -28.74 -24.19 -9.08
C LEU A 342 -29.15 -24.45 -7.63
N ILE A 343 -30.30 -23.91 -7.18
CA ILE A 343 -30.80 -24.12 -5.80
C ILE A 343 -31.08 -25.60 -5.51
N SER A 344 -31.73 -26.30 -6.45
CA SER A 344 -32.04 -27.73 -6.28
C SER A 344 -30.78 -28.59 -6.30
N SER A 345 -29.69 -28.12 -6.91
CA SER A 345 -28.42 -28.83 -6.90
C SER A 345 -27.84 -28.87 -5.48
N SER A 346 -27.46 -30.06 -5.01
CA SER A 346 -26.66 -30.20 -3.79
C SER A 346 -25.23 -29.67 -3.99
N LYS A 347 -24.85 -29.27 -5.21
CA LYS A 347 -23.49 -28.90 -5.60
C LYS A 347 -23.06 -27.55 -5.01
N LEU A 348 -23.93 -26.54 -4.99
CA LEU A 348 -23.64 -25.25 -4.33
C LEU A 348 -23.42 -25.37 -2.82
N ARG A 349 -24.10 -26.32 -2.16
CA ARG A 349 -23.88 -26.66 -0.74
C ARG A 349 -22.57 -27.42 -0.49
N ARG A 350 -22.01 -27.98 -1.56
CA ARG A 350 -20.75 -28.74 -1.60
C ARG A 350 -19.60 -27.90 -2.14
N THR A 351 -19.74 -26.58 -2.13
CA THR A 351 -18.69 -25.63 -2.47
C THR A 351 -18.29 -24.83 -1.22
N LEU A 352 -16.99 -24.83 -0.93
CA LEU A 352 -16.41 -24.08 0.18
C LEU A 352 -15.76 -22.80 -0.35
N CYS A 353 -16.16 -21.65 0.19
CA CYS A 353 -15.50 -20.37 -0.06
C CYS A 353 -14.71 -19.97 1.18
N VAL A 354 -13.40 -19.79 1.06
CA VAL A 354 -12.52 -19.42 2.17
C VAL A 354 -11.92 -18.06 1.89
N GLN A 355 -12.14 -17.11 2.80
CA GLN A 355 -11.58 -15.78 2.70
C GLN A 355 -10.30 -15.68 3.54
N LEU A 356 -9.21 -15.34 2.88
CA LEU A 356 -7.89 -15.17 3.47
C LEU A 356 -7.63 -13.70 3.78
N GLN A 357 -6.82 -13.43 4.80
CA GLN A 357 -6.44 -12.07 5.21
C GLN A 357 -4.99 -11.96 5.66
N GLY A 358 -4.46 -10.73 5.60
CA GLY A 358 -3.15 -10.39 6.15
C GLY A 358 -1.98 -10.80 5.24
N HIS A 359 -0.77 -10.86 5.81
CA HIS A 359 0.42 -11.34 5.10
C HIS A 359 0.52 -12.86 5.19
N LEU A 360 0.72 -13.54 4.06
CA LEU A 360 0.95 -14.98 4.01
C LEU A 360 2.45 -15.28 3.94
N TYR A 361 2.94 -15.99 4.95
CA TYR A 361 4.34 -16.40 5.11
C TYR A 361 4.42 -17.88 5.49
N PHE A 362 5.63 -18.43 5.56
CA PHE A 362 5.82 -19.87 5.71
C PHE A 362 5.08 -20.49 6.92
N ALA A 363 4.98 -19.78 8.05
CA ALA A 363 4.35 -20.36 9.24
C ALA A 363 2.83 -20.46 9.10
N ASN A 364 2.16 -19.38 8.70
CA ASN A 364 0.69 -19.34 8.66
C ASN A 364 0.10 -20.15 7.48
N ILE A 365 0.79 -20.20 6.34
CA ILE A 365 0.30 -20.94 5.18
C ILE A 365 0.27 -22.46 5.41
N ASN A 366 1.19 -22.97 6.24
CA ASN A 366 1.21 -24.38 6.60
C ASN A 366 0.05 -24.70 7.54
N LEU A 367 -0.28 -23.81 8.49
CA LEU A 367 -1.47 -23.93 9.33
C LEU A 367 -2.74 -23.98 8.47
N PHE A 368 -2.87 -23.06 7.51
CA PHE A 368 -3.96 -23.07 6.53
C PHE A 368 -4.03 -24.37 5.72
N ALA A 369 -2.89 -24.80 5.18
CA ALA A 369 -2.81 -26.00 4.37
C ALA A 369 -3.24 -27.23 5.17
N ASP A 370 -2.86 -27.33 6.44
CA ASP A 370 -3.21 -28.45 7.30
C ASP A 370 -4.68 -28.38 7.75
N GLU A 371 -5.23 -27.18 7.98
CA GLU A 371 -6.65 -26.97 8.28
C GLU A 371 -7.55 -27.37 7.09
N ILE A 372 -7.22 -26.94 5.87
CA ILE A 372 -7.94 -27.37 4.66
C ILE A 372 -7.81 -28.87 4.44
N LYS A 373 -6.62 -29.45 4.67
CA LYS A 373 -6.44 -30.91 4.58
C LYS A 373 -7.28 -31.65 5.62
N ALA A 374 -7.38 -31.15 6.84
CA ALA A 374 -8.18 -31.72 7.91
C ALA A 374 -9.67 -31.69 7.54
N LEU A 375 -10.19 -30.54 7.08
CA LEU A 375 -11.57 -30.42 6.59
C LEU A 375 -11.88 -31.40 5.46
N LEU A 376 -10.95 -31.57 4.53
CA LEU A 376 -11.07 -32.52 3.42
C LEU A 376 -10.92 -33.99 3.86
N LEU A 377 -10.25 -34.27 4.99
CA LEU A 377 -10.12 -35.62 5.56
C LEU A 377 -11.35 -36.02 6.37
N GLU A 378 -11.93 -35.09 7.14
CA GLU A 378 -13.14 -35.33 7.94
C GLU A 378 -14.37 -35.55 7.07
N THR A 379 -14.43 -34.91 5.89
CA THR A 379 -15.58 -34.99 4.97
C THR A 379 -15.19 -35.51 3.58
N PRO A 380 -14.78 -36.78 3.46
CA PRO A 380 -14.29 -37.34 2.21
C PRO A 380 -15.41 -37.30 1.14
N ASN A 381 -15.14 -36.61 0.03
CA ASN A 381 -16.05 -36.39 -1.11
C ASN A 381 -17.28 -35.49 -0.84
N TRP A 382 -17.30 -34.73 0.25
CA TRP A 382 -18.37 -33.74 0.44
C TRP A 382 -18.14 -32.51 -0.43
N PHE A 383 -16.92 -32.00 -0.47
CA PHE A 383 -16.59 -30.79 -1.24
C PHE A 383 -16.09 -31.12 -2.64
N ASN A 384 -16.76 -30.58 -3.65
CA ASN A 384 -16.39 -30.78 -5.06
C ASN A 384 -15.66 -29.56 -5.64
N TYR A 385 -15.91 -28.38 -5.07
CA TYR A 385 -15.42 -27.09 -5.52
C TYR A 385 -14.90 -26.28 -4.32
N ILE A 386 -13.79 -25.57 -4.50
CA ILE A 386 -13.24 -24.65 -3.50
C ILE A 386 -12.97 -23.29 -4.16
N ILE A 387 -13.35 -22.21 -3.49
CA ILE A 387 -12.98 -20.84 -3.85
C ILE A 387 -12.10 -20.28 -2.73
N LEU A 388 -10.91 -19.81 -3.08
CA LEU A 388 -9.97 -19.16 -2.16
C LEU A 388 -9.88 -17.67 -2.50
N ASP A 389 -10.35 -16.84 -1.58
CA ASP A 389 -10.41 -15.39 -1.75
C ASP A 389 -9.19 -14.70 -1.10
N PHE A 390 -8.33 -14.11 -1.93
CA PHE A 390 -7.12 -13.37 -1.52
C PHE A 390 -7.34 -11.85 -1.50
N THR A 391 -8.57 -11.35 -1.63
CA THR A 391 -8.85 -9.91 -1.72
C THR A 391 -8.30 -9.11 -0.52
N LEU A 392 -8.24 -9.72 0.67
CA LEU A 392 -7.73 -9.09 1.89
C LEU A 392 -6.28 -9.48 2.23
N VAL A 393 -5.58 -10.16 1.31
CA VAL A 393 -4.19 -10.55 1.49
C VAL A 393 -3.28 -9.39 1.08
N LEU A 394 -2.43 -8.94 2.01
CA LEU A 394 -1.55 -7.79 1.83
C LEU A 394 -0.26 -8.15 1.06
N GLY A 395 0.20 -9.40 1.20
CA GLY A 395 1.40 -9.88 0.53
C GLY A 395 1.61 -11.37 0.76
N VAL A 396 2.24 -12.04 -0.21
CA VAL A 396 2.58 -13.47 -0.13
C VAL A 396 4.08 -13.65 -0.36
N ASP A 397 4.76 -14.21 0.64
CA ASP A 397 6.18 -14.52 0.55
C ASP A 397 6.44 -15.66 -0.45
N SER A 398 7.66 -15.73 -0.99
CA SER A 398 8.04 -16.78 -1.94
C SER A 398 7.81 -18.19 -1.38
N SER A 399 8.13 -18.41 -0.11
CA SER A 399 7.90 -19.69 0.59
C SER A 399 6.40 -20.04 0.69
N ALA A 400 5.54 -19.05 0.93
CA ALA A 400 4.10 -19.23 0.99
C ALA A 400 3.48 -19.49 -0.39
N ALA A 401 3.98 -18.83 -1.43
CA ALA A 401 3.57 -19.10 -2.82
C ALA A 401 3.86 -20.56 -3.21
N PHE A 402 5.05 -21.08 -2.92
CA PHE A 402 5.39 -22.49 -3.16
C PHE A 402 4.55 -23.47 -2.33
N ALA A 403 4.22 -23.11 -1.08
CA ALA A 403 3.34 -23.92 -0.24
C ALA A 403 1.92 -24.02 -0.82
N LEU A 404 1.37 -22.93 -1.37
CA LEU A 404 0.08 -22.93 -2.07
C LEU A 404 0.08 -23.84 -3.30
N ILE A 405 1.13 -23.77 -4.12
CA ILE A 405 1.28 -24.63 -5.30
C ILE A 405 1.29 -26.11 -4.89
N LYS A 406 2.04 -26.43 -3.84
CA LYS A 406 2.13 -27.78 -3.28
C LYS A 406 0.78 -28.24 -2.68
N LEU A 407 0.03 -27.33 -2.05
CA LEU A 407 -1.30 -27.61 -1.52
C LEU A 407 -2.26 -28.03 -2.64
N VAL A 408 -2.26 -27.34 -3.78
CA VAL A 408 -3.08 -27.73 -4.94
C VAL A 408 -2.76 -29.14 -5.42
N ASP A 409 -1.48 -29.52 -5.50
CA ASP A 409 -1.08 -30.87 -5.89
C ASP A 409 -1.53 -31.94 -4.89
N GLN A 410 -1.52 -31.62 -3.60
CA GLN A 410 -2.00 -32.51 -2.54
C GLN A 410 -3.53 -32.63 -2.52
N MET A 411 -4.25 -31.64 -3.05
CA MET A 411 -5.71 -31.64 -3.12
C MET A 411 -6.27 -32.39 -4.35
N LYS A 412 -5.53 -32.46 -5.46
CA LYS A 412 -5.95 -33.15 -6.70
C LYS A 412 -6.40 -34.62 -6.56
N PRO A 413 -5.73 -35.50 -5.78
CA PRO A 413 -6.17 -36.89 -5.66
C PRO A 413 -7.54 -37.09 -4.99
N ARG A 414 -8.18 -36.04 -4.45
CA ARG A 414 -9.35 -36.13 -3.56
C ARG A 414 -10.73 -35.90 -4.20
N LYS A 415 -10.94 -36.18 -5.50
CA LYS A 415 -12.19 -35.88 -6.25
C LYS A 415 -12.62 -34.38 -6.27
N LEU A 416 -11.74 -33.47 -5.87
CA LEU A 416 -11.91 -32.04 -6.08
C LEU A 416 -11.84 -31.76 -7.59
N ARG A 417 -12.93 -31.24 -8.15
CA ARG A 417 -13.04 -31.00 -9.60
C ARG A 417 -12.48 -29.65 -10.00
N TRP A 418 -12.66 -28.64 -9.17
CA TRP A 418 -12.25 -27.28 -9.51
C TRP A 418 -11.91 -26.44 -8.28
N ILE A 419 -10.83 -25.68 -8.39
CA ILE A 419 -10.34 -24.75 -7.38
C ILE A 419 -10.22 -23.37 -8.03
N SER A 420 -10.91 -22.38 -7.49
CA SER A 420 -10.80 -20.99 -7.92
C SER A 420 -9.95 -20.19 -6.96
N PHE A 421 -9.05 -19.37 -7.49
CA PHE A 421 -8.34 -18.35 -6.73
C PHE A 421 -8.81 -16.96 -7.16
N VAL A 422 -9.21 -16.15 -6.19
CA VAL A 422 -9.60 -14.75 -6.41
C VAL A 422 -8.44 -13.85 -5.98
N THR A 423 -7.90 -13.04 -6.89
CA THR A 423 -6.72 -12.20 -6.63
C THR A 423 -7.06 -10.89 -5.92
N GLY A 424 -8.24 -10.32 -6.17
CA GLY A 424 -8.69 -9.03 -5.65
C GLY A 424 -8.02 -7.81 -6.28
N LYS A 425 -7.07 -8.00 -7.21
CA LYS A 425 -6.34 -6.95 -7.93
C LYS A 425 -6.16 -7.31 -9.40
N GLU A 426 -6.06 -6.29 -10.26
CA GLU A 426 -5.85 -6.46 -11.71
C GLU A 426 -4.48 -7.09 -12.04
N ASP A 427 -3.44 -6.76 -11.25
CA ASP A 427 -2.06 -7.24 -11.43
C ASP A 427 -1.82 -8.68 -10.93
N GLY A 428 -2.84 -9.35 -10.40
CA GLY A 428 -2.74 -10.70 -9.85
C GLY A 428 -2.41 -10.74 -8.36
N PHE A 429 -1.72 -11.80 -7.91
CA PHE A 429 -1.38 -11.95 -6.48
C PHE A 429 -0.27 -10.98 -6.06
N PRO A 430 -0.29 -10.45 -4.82
CA PRO A 430 0.75 -9.58 -4.30
C PRO A 430 2.00 -10.39 -3.90
N CYS A 431 2.68 -10.98 -4.88
CA CYS A 431 3.85 -11.84 -4.69
C CYS A 431 4.94 -11.58 -5.73
N THR A 432 6.19 -11.84 -5.35
CA THR A 432 7.35 -11.71 -6.24
C THR A 432 7.50 -12.87 -7.22
N VAL A 433 6.86 -14.01 -6.92
CA VAL A 433 6.85 -15.20 -7.78
C VAL A 433 5.66 -15.10 -8.73
N ASN A 434 5.79 -15.55 -9.98
CA ASN A 434 4.69 -15.65 -10.94
C ASN A 434 3.71 -16.77 -10.56
N LEU A 435 3.01 -16.61 -9.43
CA LEU A 435 2.07 -17.59 -8.89
C LEU A 435 0.90 -17.84 -9.85
N SER A 436 0.40 -16.79 -10.50
CA SER A 436 -0.71 -16.87 -11.45
C SER A 436 -0.40 -17.84 -12.60
N GLU A 437 0.79 -17.75 -13.19
CA GLU A 437 1.20 -18.60 -14.31
C GLU A 437 1.38 -20.06 -13.86
N GLN A 438 1.98 -20.29 -12.69
CA GLN A 438 2.19 -21.64 -12.17
C GLN A 438 0.89 -22.33 -11.75
N LEU A 439 -0.07 -21.58 -11.24
CA LEU A 439 -1.41 -22.09 -10.91
C LEU A 439 -2.25 -22.35 -12.18
N GLN A 440 -2.21 -21.48 -13.18
CA GLN A 440 -2.93 -21.68 -14.46
C GLN A 440 -2.47 -22.92 -15.22
N ARG A 441 -1.19 -23.30 -15.13
CA ARG A 441 -0.68 -24.55 -15.72
C ARG A 441 -1.30 -25.81 -15.12
N LYS A 442 -1.94 -25.73 -13.94
CA LYS A 442 -2.55 -26.90 -13.29
C LYS A 442 -3.99 -27.07 -13.76
N ALA A 443 -4.29 -28.25 -14.32
CA ALA A 443 -5.66 -28.64 -14.66
C ALA A 443 -6.60 -28.54 -13.44
N GLY A 444 -7.80 -28.01 -13.66
CA GLY A 444 -8.83 -27.82 -12.64
C GLY A 444 -8.65 -26.57 -11.76
N VAL A 445 -7.78 -25.63 -12.14
CA VAL A 445 -7.56 -24.37 -11.41
C VAL A 445 -8.02 -23.18 -12.24
N GLY A 446 -8.88 -22.35 -11.66
CA GLY A 446 -9.29 -21.06 -12.22
C GLY A 446 -8.67 -19.91 -11.43
N ILE A 447 -8.27 -18.83 -12.12
CA ILE A 447 -7.84 -17.58 -11.47
C ILE A 447 -8.77 -16.48 -11.94
N LYS A 448 -9.35 -15.76 -10.99
CA LYS A 448 -10.31 -14.67 -11.21
C LYS A 448 -9.89 -13.43 -10.46
N GLN A 449 -10.32 -12.28 -10.95
CA GLN A 449 -10.00 -11.00 -10.30
C GLN A 449 -10.88 -10.78 -9.08
N ASN A 450 -12.19 -11.05 -9.24
CA ASN A 450 -13.19 -10.78 -8.22
C ASN A 450 -13.95 -12.05 -7.82
N LEU A 451 -14.47 -12.06 -6.59
CA LEU A 451 -15.28 -13.16 -6.07
C LEU A 451 -16.51 -13.41 -6.94
N ASP A 452 -17.11 -12.34 -7.47
CA ASP A 452 -18.27 -12.41 -8.35
C ASP A 452 -18.01 -13.19 -9.65
N GLN A 453 -16.84 -12.97 -10.27
CA GLN A 453 -16.42 -13.71 -11.46
C GLN A 453 -16.19 -15.20 -11.15
N ALA A 454 -15.62 -15.51 -9.99
CA ALA A 454 -15.44 -16.89 -9.56
C ALA A 454 -16.76 -17.60 -9.30
N LEU A 455 -17.75 -16.92 -8.71
CA LEU A 455 -19.10 -17.45 -8.50
C LEU A 455 -19.85 -17.65 -9.82
N SER A 456 -19.76 -16.69 -10.74
CA SER A 456 -20.39 -16.78 -12.06
C SER A 456 -19.89 -18.00 -12.84
N GLU A 457 -18.57 -18.23 -12.89
CA GLU A 457 -17.99 -19.38 -13.59
C GLU A 457 -18.35 -20.70 -12.90
N LEU A 458 -18.37 -20.74 -11.57
CA LEU A 458 -18.83 -21.91 -10.83
C LEU A 458 -20.27 -22.28 -11.19
N GLU A 459 -21.16 -21.30 -11.23
CA GLU A 459 -22.57 -21.49 -11.59
C GLU A 459 -22.72 -21.97 -13.05
N ASP A 460 -21.94 -21.41 -14.00
CA ASP A 460 -21.90 -21.86 -15.40
C ASP A 460 -21.50 -23.34 -15.49
N LEU A 461 -20.42 -23.73 -14.80
CA LEU A 461 -19.94 -25.12 -14.76
C LEU A 461 -20.98 -26.09 -14.18
N ILE A 462 -21.76 -25.68 -13.18
CA ILE A 462 -22.81 -26.52 -12.59
C ILE A 462 -23.98 -26.73 -13.57
N LEU A 463 -24.32 -25.71 -14.36
CA LEU A 463 -25.41 -25.74 -15.34
C LEU A 463 -25.03 -26.59 -16.56
N GLU A 464 -23.86 -26.35 -17.16
CA GLU A 464 -23.36 -27.10 -18.31
C GLU A 464 -23.30 -28.61 -18.02
N GLU A 465 -22.86 -28.99 -16.82
CA GLU A 465 -22.76 -30.41 -16.44
C GLU A 465 -24.14 -31.08 -16.36
N LYS A 466 -25.19 -30.34 -16.00
CA LYS A 466 -26.56 -30.87 -15.93
C LYS A 466 -27.18 -30.98 -17.32
N GLU A 467 -26.98 -30.00 -18.19
CA GLU A 467 -27.45 -30.02 -19.58
C GLU A 467 -26.78 -31.17 -20.36
N SER A 468 -25.48 -31.37 -20.16
CA SER A 468 -24.72 -32.50 -20.73
C SER A 468 -25.22 -33.85 -20.21
N GLY A 469 -25.58 -33.92 -18.93
CA GLY A 469 -26.16 -35.12 -18.32
C GLY A 469 -27.52 -35.46 -18.91
N LEU A 470 -28.39 -34.46 -19.07
CA LEU A 470 -29.72 -34.61 -19.67
C LEU A 470 -29.63 -35.06 -21.14
N ALA A 471 -28.74 -34.46 -21.93
CA ALA A 471 -28.50 -34.85 -23.32
C ALA A 471 -28.02 -36.30 -23.45
N ASN A 472 -27.11 -36.75 -22.58
CA ASN A 472 -26.65 -38.15 -22.56
C ASN A 472 -27.73 -39.14 -22.10
N GLU A 473 -28.57 -38.75 -21.14
CA GLU A 473 -29.68 -39.59 -20.67
C GLU A 473 -30.74 -39.80 -21.77
N ILE A 474 -31.02 -38.74 -22.55
CA ILE A 474 -31.91 -38.77 -23.72
C ILE A 474 -31.34 -39.67 -24.84
N ILE A 475 -30.02 -39.63 -25.08
CA ILE A 475 -29.37 -40.48 -26.08
C ILE A 475 -29.35 -41.96 -25.67
N MET A 476 -29.20 -42.25 -24.37
CA MET A 476 -29.10 -43.63 -23.87
C MET A 476 -30.45 -44.34 -23.72
N THR A 477 -31.56 -43.62 -23.53
CA THR A 477 -32.86 -44.25 -23.25
C THR A 477 -33.62 -44.74 -24.49
N SER A 478 -33.27 -44.36 -25.72
CA SER A 478 -33.88 -44.95 -26.93
C SER A 478 -33.10 -44.70 -28.23
N PRO A 479 -32.12 -45.55 -28.56
CA PRO A 479 -31.39 -45.47 -29.84
C PRO A 479 -32.24 -45.82 -31.07
N GLU A 480 -33.45 -46.36 -30.92
CA GLU A 480 -34.39 -46.63 -32.01
C GLU A 480 -35.19 -45.38 -32.45
N ILE A 481 -35.40 -44.42 -31.54
CA ILE A 481 -36.23 -43.23 -31.79
C ILE A 481 -35.47 -42.18 -32.60
N ALA A 482 -34.17 -41.98 -32.32
CA ALA A 482 -33.31 -41.09 -33.10
C ALA A 482 -33.18 -41.52 -34.59
N ARG A 483 -33.27 -42.82 -34.87
CA ARG A 483 -33.27 -43.36 -36.25
C ARG A 483 -34.65 -43.26 -36.93
N LYS A 484 -35.75 -43.25 -36.19
CA LYS A 484 -37.11 -43.04 -36.71
C LYS A 484 -37.42 -41.57 -37.01
N LEU A 485 -36.92 -40.64 -36.20
CA LEU A 485 -37.11 -39.19 -36.36
C LEU A 485 -36.50 -38.60 -37.64
N LEU A 486 -35.48 -39.23 -38.21
CA LEU A 486 -34.89 -38.82 -39.49
C LEU A 486 -35.67 -39.34 -40.71
N LYS A 487 -36.69 -40.21 -40.53
CA LYS A 487 -37.39 -40.90 -41.63
C LYS A 487 -38.90 -40.71 -41.68
N GLU A 488 -39.56 -40.24 -40.62
CA GLU A 488 -41.02 -40.06 -40.59
C GLU A 488 -41.40 -38.59 -40.37
N GLY A 489 -42.27 -38.06 -41.23
CA GLY A 489 -42.54 -36.63 -41.41
C GLY A 489 -43.01 -35.84 -40.18
N GLU A 490 -43.17 -34.54 -40.41
CA GLU A 490 -43.33 -33.43 -39.45
C GLU A 490 -44.29 -33.64 -38.26
N SER A 491 -45.30 -34.50 -38.41
CA SER A 491 -46.22 -34.88 -37.32
C SER A 491 -45.54 -35.70 -36.21
N SER A 492 -44.47 -36.43 -36.52
CA SER A 492 -43.67 -37.19 -35.56
C SER A 492 -42.83 -36.27 -34.66
N THR A 493 -42.27 -35.19 -35.23
CA THR A 493 -41.45 -34.20 -34.53
C THR A 493 -42.27 -33.41 -33.50
N LEU A 494 -43.48 -32.97 -33.85
CA LEU A 494 -44.37 -32.28 -32.92
C LEU A 494 -44.77 -33.18 -31.74
N LYS A 495 -45.15 -34.43 -32.02
CA LYS A 495 -45.49 -35.41 -30.97
C LYS A 495 -44.31 -35.65 -30.03
N HIS A 496 -43.10 -35.67 -30.56
CA HIS A 496 -41.89 -35.83 -29.76
C HIS A 496 -41.66 -34.63 -28.81
N ILE A 497 -41.74 -33.40 -29.33
CA ILE A 497 -41.61 -32.19 -28.52
C ILE A 497 -42.67 -32.16 -27.40
N LEU A 498 -43.92 -32.50 -27.72
CA LEU A 498 -45.01 -32.59 -26.72
C LEU A 498 -44.77 -33.68 -25.68
N THR A 499 -44.12 -34.80 -26.04
CA THR A 499 -43.76 -35.87 -25.09
C THR A 499 -42.69 -35.41 -24.11
N VAL A 500 -41.70 -34.64 -24.58
CA VAL A 500 -40.63 -34.07 -23.73
C VAL A 500 -41.20 -33.06 -22.74
N HIS A 501 -42.11 -32.19 -23.18
CA HIS A 501 -42.70 -31.16 -22.32
C HIS A 501 -43.82 -31.70 -21.41
N CYS A 502 -44.43 -32.85 -21.72
CA CYS A 502 -45.47 -33.49 -20.90
C CYS A 502 -45.11 -34.94 -20.53
N PRO A 503 -44.10 -35.17 -19.67
CA PRO A 503 -43.56 -36.51 -19.39
C PRO A 503 -44.54 -37.46 -18.68
N THR A 504 -45.59 -36.92 -18.04
CA THR A 504 -46.61 -37.69 -17.31
C THR A 504 -47.86 -37.99 -18.13
N ALA A 505 -47.98 -37.48 -19.36
CA ALA A 505 -49.17 -37.64 -20.20
C ALA A 505 -49.13 -38.97 -20.97
N ALA A 506 -50.29 -39.62 -21.11
CA ALA A 506 -50.40 -40.83 -21.93
C ALA A 506 -50.19 -40.52 -23.42
N LEU A 507 -49.57 -41.42 -24.16
CA LEU A 507 -49.33 -41.29 -25.62
C LEU A 507 -50.60 -41.00 -26.43
N SER A 508 -51.76 -41.51 -26.00
CA SER A 508 -53.07 -41.21 -26.60
C SER A 508 -53.50 -39.75 -26.43
N THR A 509 -53.11 -39.12 -25.32
CA THR A 509 -53.39 -37.71 -25.02
C THR A 509 -52.50 -36.81 -25.88
N ILE A 510 -51.22 -37.17 -26.03
CA ILE A 510 -50.28 -36.46 -26.91
C ILE A 510 -50.74 -36.54 -28.37
N ASP A 511 -51.23 -37.70 -28.81
CA ASP A 511 -51.77 -37.89 -30.16
C ASP A 511 -53.03 -37.05 -30.39
N ALA A 512 -53.93 -36.97 -29.40
CA ALA A 512 -55.09 -36.09 -29.46
C ALA A 512 -54.71 -34.61 -29.47
N LEU A 513 -53.74 -34.20 -28.65
CA LEU A 513 -53.24 -32.82 -28.56
C LEU A 513 -52.59 -32.38 -29.87
N SER A 514 -51.82 -33.27 -30.51
CA SER A 514 -51.13 -32.98 -31.78
C SER A 514 -52.08 -32.60 -32.92
N LYS A 515 -53.36 -33.02 -32.85
CA LYS A 515 -54.39 -32.68 -33.86
C LYS A 515 -54.92 -31.26 -33.75
N TYR A 516 -54.71 -30.59 -32.62
CA TYR A 516 -55.12 -29.21 -32.40
C TYR A 516 -54.09 -28.18 -32.87
N PHE A 517 -52.89 -28.62 -33.24
CA PHE A 517 -51.87 -27.74 -33.79
C PHE A 517 -52.03 -27.61 -35.30
N GLU A 518 -52.05 -26.36 -35.77
CA GLU A 518 -52.03 -26.02 -37.19
C GLU A 518 -50.64 -25.52 -37.58
N ARG A 519 -50.18 -25.91 -38.79
CA ARG A 519 -48.90 -25.44 -39.32
C ARG A 519 -49.05 -24.03 -39.87
N ARG A 520 -48.16 -23.13 -39.43
CA ARG A 520 -48.08 -21.76 -39.94
C ARG A 520 -46.64 -21.41 -40.30
N ASP A 521 -46.36 -21.27 -41.60
CA ASP A 521 -45.07 -20.76 -42.07
C ASP A 521 -45.06 -19.22 -41.99
N CYS A 522 -44.09 -18.65 -41.30
CA CYS A 522 -43.98 -17.20 -41.09
C CYS A 522 -42.76 -16.64 -41.83
N PRO A 523 -42.90 -15.61 -42.68
CA PRO A 523 -41.77 -14.99 -43.35
C PRO A 523 -40.86 -14.26 -42.35
N PRO A 524 -39.57 -14.03 -42.69
CA PRO A 524 -38.64 -13.28 -41.85
C PRO A 524 -39.20 -11.91 -41.46
N HIS A 525 -38.94 -11.48 -40.22
CA HIS A 525 -39.43 -10.23 -39.63
C HIS A 525 -40.94 -10.14 -39.36
N THR A 526 -41.67 -11.26 -39.38
CA THR A 526 -43.06 -11.29 -38.91
C THR A 526 -43.11 -11.20 -37.39
N ILE A 527 -43.88 -10.24 -36.87
CA ILE A 527 -44.15 -10.12 -35.43
C ILE A 527 -45.29 -11.10 -35.09
N LEU A 528 -45.01 -12.11 -34.27
CA LEU A 528 -45.98 -13.15 -33.91
C LEU A 528 -46.93 -12.72 -32.78
N TRP A 529 -46.43 -11.98 -31.79
CA TRP A 529 -47.23 -11.36 -30.74
C TRP A 529 -46.58 -10.06 -30.28
N LYS A 530 -47.33 -9.26 -29.54
CA LYS A 530 -46.83 -8.09 -28.81
C LYS A 530 -47.10 -8.26 -27.33
N GLN A 531 -46.25 -7.67 -26.50
CA GLN A 531 -46.50 -7.58 -25.05
C GLN A 531 -47.88 -6.94 -24.82
N ASP A 532 -48.63 -7.44 -23.83
CA ASP A 532 -50.01 -7.04 -23.48
C ASP A 532 -51.11 -7.33 -24.52
N SER A 533 -50.81 -8.08 -25.59
CA SER A 533 -51.87 -8.60 -26.47
C SER A 533 -52.67 -9.73 -25.80
N ALA A 534 -53.95 -9.86 -26.15
CA ALA A 534 -54.81 -10.90 -25.60
C ALA A 534 -54.24 -12.31 -25.92
N PRO A 535 -54.30 -13.26 -24.97
CA PRO A 535 -53.69 -14.57 -25.12
C PRO A 535 -54.52 -15.49 -26.02
N GLU A 536 -54.19 -15.50 -27.30
CA GLU A 536 -54.99 -16.21 -28.31
C GLU A 536 -54.39 -17.53 -28.78
N PHE A 537 -53.11 -17.82 -28.49
CA PHE A 537 -52.45 -19.00 -29.07
C PHE A 537 -51.35 -19.63 -28.22
N LEU A 538 -51.08 -20.91 -28.54
CA LEU A 538 -49.92 -21.70 -28.13
C LEU A 538 -49.19 -22.11 -29.40
N ALA A 539 -47.88 -21.88 -29.50
CA ALA A 539 -47.09 -22.24 -30.67
C ALA A 539 -45.81 -22.99 -30.29
N VAL A 540 -45.37 -23.88 -31.19
CA VAL A 540 -44.13 -24.66 -31.06
C VAL A 540 -43.23 -24.34 -32.25
N ILE A 541 -41.98 -23.99 -31.99
CA ILE A 541 -41.03 -23.67 -33.06
C ILE A 541 -40.44 -24.98 -33.61
N LEU A 542 -40.80 -25.33 -34.84
CA LEU A 542 -40.29 -26.54 -35.50
C LEU A 542 -38.95 -26.31 -36.20
N SER A 543 -38.74 -25.12 -36.80
CA SER A 543 -37.51 -24.73 -37.49
C SER A 543 -37.39 -23.21 -37.59
N GLY A 544 -36.15 -22.70 -37.60
CA GLY A 544 -35.85 -21.26 -37.56
C GLY A 544 -35.49 -20.76 -36.15
N SER A 545 -35.34 -19.44 -35.98
CA SER A 545 -35.17 -18.80 -34.67
C SER A 545 -36.12 -17.61 -34.55
N LEU A 546 -36.64 -17.40 -33.36
CA LEU A 546 -37.50 -16.26 -33.06
C LEU A 546 -36.80 -15.35 -32.06
N LEU A 547 -36.82 -14.05 -32.33
CA LEU A 547 -36.26 -13.05 -31.44
C LEU A 547 -37.41 -12.43 -30.63
N SER A 548 -37.42 -12.70 -29.33
CA SER A 548 -38.32 -12.06 -28.37
C SER A 548 -37.67 -10.77 -27.86
N THR A 549 -38.41 -9.66 -27.86
CA THR A 549 -37.96 -8.38 -27.31
C THR A 549 -38.90 -7.94 -26.21
N LEU A 550 -38.39 -7.77 -24.99
CA LEU A 550 -39.17 -7.33 -23.83
C LEU A 550 -39.08 -5.80 -23.70
N GLU A 551 -40.22 -5.11 -23.78
CA GLU A 551 -40.26 -3.64 -23.76
C GLU A 551 -40.03 -3.07 -22.35
N GLU A 552 -40.42 -3.80 -21.30
CA GLU A 552 -40.24 -3.38 -19.89
C GLU A 552 -38.79 -3.49 -19.37
N GLU A 553 -37.89 -4.16 -20.12
CA GLU A 553 -36.48 -4.36 -19.76
C GLU A 553 -35.52 -3.69 -20.76
N ALA A 554 -35.76 -2.43 -21.10
CA ALA A 554 -34.88 -1.63 -21.97
C ALA A 554 -34.60 -2.26 -23.36
N GLY A 555 -35.50 -3.11 -23.86
CA GLY A 555 -35.38 -3.76 -25.16
C GLY A 555 -34.41 -4.96 -25.19
N THR A 556 -34.27 -5.67 -24.07
CA THR A 556 -33.56 -6.96 -24.01
C THR A 556 -34.10 -7.93 -25.07
N LYS A 557 -33.17 -8.64 -25.70
CA LYS A 557 -33.42 -9.58 -26.80
C LYS A 557 -33.15 -11.00 -26.32
N GLU A 558 -34.12 -11.88 -26.46
CA GLU A 558 -34.05 -13.32 -26.17
C GLU A 558 -34.19 -14.11 -27.48
N ASP A 559 -33.25 -15.02 -27.75
CA ASP A 559 -33.35 -15.96 -28.87
C ASP A 559 -34.13 -17.20 -28.42
N VAL A 560 -35.25 -17.47 -29.07
CA VAL A 560 -36.09 -18.66 -28.87
C VAL A 560 -35.75 -19.69 -29.93
N ALA A 561 -35.40 -20.90 -29.49
CA ALA A 561 -34.84 -21.95 -30.34
C ALA A 561 -35.90 -22.96 -30.82
N PRO A 562 -35.60 -23.76 -31.87
CA PRO A 562 -36.46 -24.89 -32.24
C PRO A 562 -36.68 -25.86 -31.07
N GLY A 563 -37.92 -26.26 -30.84
CA GLY A 563 -38.33 -27.13 -29.73
C GLY A 563 -38.95 -26.40 -28.54
N ASP A 564 -38.84 -25.06 -28.49
CA ASP A 564 -39.49 -24.25 -27.47
C ASP A 564 -40.98 -24.05 -27.75
N ILE A 565 -41.75 -23.98 -26.66
CA ILE A 565 -43.18 -23.69 -26.65
C ILE A 565 -43.36 -22.24 -26.19
N ILE A 566 -44.06 -21.45 -27.00
CA ILE A 566 -44.32 -20.03 -26.78
C ILE A 566 -45.83 -19.76 -26.72
N GLY A 567 -46.23 -18.67 -26.05
CA GLY A 567 -47.62 -18.29 -25.80
C GLY A 567 -48.01 -18.41 -24.32
N GLU A 568 -49.10 -17.76 -23.94
CA GLU A 568 -49.51 -17.61 -22.53
C GLU A 568 -50.03 -18.92 -21.90
N PHE A 569 -50.35 -19.93 -22.71
CA PHE A 569 -50.63 -21.30 -22.27
C PHE A 569 -49.40 -22.21 -22.34
N SER A 570 -48.20 -21.67 -22.11
CA SER A 570 -47.01 -22.50 -21.93
C SER A 570 -47.27 -23.47 -20.76
N LEU A 571 -47.36 -24.77 -21.09
CA LEU A 571 -47.60 -25.92 -20.21
C LEU A 571 -46.54 -26.05 -19.10
N THR A 572 -46.48 -25.07 -18.20
CA THR A 572 -45.52 -24.96 -17.10
C THR A 572 -46.19 -24.48 -15.80
N LEU A 573 -47.43 -24.91 -15.57
CA LEU A 573 -47.94 -25.14 -14.22
C LEU A 573 -48.00 -26.65 -13.97
N ALA A 574 -46.82 -27.26 -13.82
CA ALA A 574 -46.71 -28.59 -13.25
C ALA A 574 -45.62 -28.58 -12.16
N GLY A 575 -46.05 -28.30 -10.92
CA GLY A 575 -45.29 -28.62 -9.71
C GLY A 575 -44.58 -27.44 -9.03
N GLY A 576 -45.36 -26.55 -8.42
CA GLY A 576 -44.91 -25.58 -7.42
C GLY A 576 -46.13 -24.89 -6.84
N GLU A 577 -46.29 -24.95 -5.51
CA GLU A 577 -47.42 -24.42 -4.76
C GLU A 577 -47.72 -22.96 -5.12
N ARG A 578 -49.02 -22.61 -5.11
CA ARG A 578 -49.50 -21.23 -5.14
C ARG A 578 -48.85 -20.46 -3.99
N GLU A 579 -47.91 -19.58 -4.30
CA GLU A 579 -47.73 -18.39 -3.47
C GLU A 579 -48.67 -17.32 -4.02
N ASP A 580 -49.73 -17.07 -3.25
CA ASP A 580 -50.67 -15.98 -3.45
C ASP A 580 -49.90 -14.65 -3.45
N VAL A 581 -49.74 -14.05 -4.63
CA VAL A 581 -49.43 -12.62 -4.74
C VAL A 581 -50.75 -11.87 -4.80
N THR A 582 -51.24 -11.47 -3.62
CA THR A 582 -52.25 -10.43 -3.52
C THR A 582 -51.62 -9.07 -3.84
N ARG A 583 -52.11 -8.47 -4.95
CA ARG A 583 -52.10 -7.06 -5.39
C ARG A 583 -50.89 -6.18 -5.09
#